data_AF-S4MVV2-F1
#
_entry.id   AF-S4MVV2-F1
#
_cell.length_a   1.000
_cell.length_b   1.000
_cell.length_c   1.000
_cell.angle_alpha   90.00
_cell.angle_beta   90.00
_cell.angle_gamma   90.00
#
_symmetry.space_group_name_H-M   'P 1'
#
loop_
_entity.id
_entity.type
_entity.pdbx_description
1 polymer ?
#
loop_
_entity_poly.entity_id
_entity_poly.type
_entity_poly.pdbx_seq_one_letter_code
_entity_poly.pdbx_strand_id
1 'polypeptide(L)'
;MAGIRIAVVGAGIIGCLVARELAARAPHATITVLDRDAIGSGASRRSAGLHLPRGATERLRAMTRYSQDYYDRLRHERPTLPIHPTAVSVVSATADDRAVRETYLAGAEPVRAEHRDLPAVGIPADASVWRVSGGHHTVVHDLTCALARDLRSRVDFREGVAVTAVQPGSGGVVLRLSTGDTLTADRVVLAPGPWTADPALAPFAAPSGAR
;
A
#
# COMPACT_ATOMS: atom_id res chain seq x y z
N MET A 1 9.41 14.79 27.69
CA MET A 1 10.24 14.91 26.47
C MET A 1 9.33 15.39 25.34
N ALA A 2 9.70 16.45 24.62
CA ALA A 2 8.92 16.89 23.46
C ALA A 2 8.90 15.75 22.42
N GLY A 3 7.71 15.43 21.91
CA GLY A 3 7.54 14.39 20.90
C GLY A 3 8.21 14.76 19.58
N ILE A 4 8.70 13.76 18.85
CA ILE A 4 9.28 13.97 17.52
C ILE A 4 8.19 14.36 16.51
N ARG A 5 8.49 15.28 15.60
CA ARG A 5 7.63 15.69 14.48
C ARG A 5 8.00 14.90 13.24
N ILE A 6 7.03 14.22 12.64
CA ILE A 6 7.22 13.40 11.45
C ILE A 6 6.26 13.88 10.37
N ALA A 7 6.80 14.20 9.20
CA ALA A 7 6.01 14.47 8.02
C ALA A 7 6.01 13.27 7.07
N VAL A 8 4.87 12.97 6.46
CA VAL A 8 4.72 11.98 5.39
C VAL A 8 4.29 12.73 4.13
N VAL A 9 5.03 12.58 3.03
CA VAL A 9 4.74 13.23 1.74
C VAL A 9 4.05 12.23 0.83
N GLY A 10 2.75 12.42 0.61
CA GLY A 10 1.83 11.56 -0.12
C GLY A 10 0.83 10.88 0.80
N ALA A 11 -0.46 11.08 0.55
CA ALA A 11 -1.61 10.48 1.23
C ALA A 11 -2.28 9.37 0.38
N GLY A 12 -1.52 8.68 -0.45
CA GLY A 12 -1.92 7.39 -1.01
C GLY A 12 -2.01 6.28 0.06
N ILE A 13 -2.35 5.07 -0.36
CA ILE A 13 -2.46 3.91 0.56
C ILE A 13 -1.18 3.68 1.37
N ILE A 14 0.00 3.84 0.75
CA ILE A 14 1.29 3.70 1.43
C ILE A 14 1.44 4.78 2.51
N GLY A 15 1.19 6.04 2.18
CA GLY A 15 1.30 7.14 3.14
C GLY A 15 0.35 7.01 4.32
N CYS A 16 -0.90 6.59 4.07
CA CYS A 16 -1.89 6.35 5.12
C CYS A 16 -1.49 5.17 6.03
N LEU A 17 -0.97 4.08 5.47
CA LEU A 17 -0.48 2.94 6.27
C LEU A 17 0.79 3.28 7.05
N VAL A 18 1.70 4.09 6.49
CA VAL A 18 2.85 4.64 7.23
C VAL A 18 2.36 5.48 8.41
N ALA A 19 1.42 6.41 8.18
CA ALA A 19 0.86 7.24 9.24
C ALA A 19 0.19 6.39 10.34
N ARG A 20 -0.52 5.32 9.96
CA ARG A 20 -1.09 4.34 10.90
C ARG A 20 -0.01 3.68 11.77
N GLU A 21 1.04 3.15 11.15
CA GLU A 21 2.13 2.48 11.89
C GLU A 21 2.87 3.46 12.81
N LEU A 22 3.10 4.69 12.36
CA LEU A 22 3.69 5.75 13.18
C LEU A 22 2.79 6.10 14.37
N ALA A 23 1.49 6.28 14.14
CA ALA A 23 0.52 6.59 15.19
C ALA A 23 0.47 5.50 16.27
N ALA A 24 0.57 4.23 15.86
CA ALA A 24 0.54 3.09 16.77
C ALA A 24 1.86 2.89 17.54
N ARG A 25 3.00 3.09 16.88
CA ARG A 25 4.33 2.76 17.44
C ARG A 25 5.03 3.94 18.11
N ALA A 26 4.66 5.17 17.76
CA ALA A 26 5.22 6.39 18.32
C ALA A 26 4.10 7.27 18.90
N PRO A 27 3.50 6.89 20.04
CA PRO A 27 2.31 7.56 20.59
C PRO A 27 2.52 9.04 20.91
N HIS A 28 3.77 9.46 21.14
CA HIS A 28 4.11 10.85 21.41
C HIS A 28 4.52 11.66 20.17
N ALA A 29 4.63 11.06 18.99
CA ALA A 29 5.05 11.78 17.79
C ALA A 29 3.92 12.67 17.24
N THR A 30 4.24 13.88 16.80
CA THR A 30 3.31 14.70 16.01
C THR A 30 3.45 14.30 14.54
N ILE A 31 2.36 13.86 13.91
CA ILE A 31 2.38 13.29 12.56
C ILE A 31 1.55 14.18 11.63
N THR A 32 2.17 14.64 10.55
CA THR A 32 1.48 15.37 9.48
C THR A 32 1.63 14.61 8.16
N VAL A 33 0.53 14.39 7.44
CA VAL A 33 0.53 13.83 6.09
C VAL A 33 0.17 14.95 5.12
N LEU A 34 1.03 15.20 4.15
CA LEU A 34 0.86 16.22 3.12
C LEU A 34 0.55 15.53 1.79
N ASP A 35 -0.49 15.95 1.09
CA ASP A 35 -0.74 15.52 -0.29
C ASP A 35 -0.99 16.73 -1.18
N ARG A 36 -0.44 16.67 -2.40
CA ARG A 36 -0.61 17.69 -3.43
C ARG A 36 -2.06 17.79 -3.91
N ASP A 37 -2.80 16.69 -3.85
CA ASP A 37 -4.18 16.55 -4.30
C ASP A 37 -5.05 16.08 -3.11
N ALA A 38 -6.09 15.28 -3.37
CA ALA A 38 -6.93 14.66 -2.34
C ALA A 38 -6.35 13.30 -1.88
N ILE A 39 -6.67 12.89 -0.66
CA ILE A 39 -6.31 11.59 -0.09
C ILE A 39 -6.66 10.46 -1.06
N GLY A 40 -5.70 9.58 -1.32
CA GLY A 40 -5.89 8.41 -2.17
C GLY A 40 -6.16 8.73 -3.65
N SER A 41 -6.02 9.97 -4.12
CA SER A 41 -6.35 10.36 -5.51
C SER A 41 -5.31 9.97 -6.56
N GLY A 42 -4.08 9.66 -6.15
CA GLY A 42 -2.99 9.24 -7.04
C GLY A 42 -3.13 7.81 -7.57
N ALA A 43 -2.03 7.06 -7.61
CA ALA A 43 -2.02 5.67 -8.10
C ALA A 43 -3.01 4.75 -7.33
N SER A 44 -3.26 5.05 -6.06
CA SER A 44 -4.29 4.37 -5.25
C SER A 44 -5.68 4.42 -5.88
N ARG A 45 -6.08 5.53 -6.50
CA ARG A 45 -7.40 5.64 -7.17
C ARG A 45 -7.52 4.78 -8.42
N ARG A 46 -6.41 4.53 -9.09
CA ARG A 46 -6.35 3.78 -10.35
C ARG A 46 -6.04 2.29 -10.16
N SER A 47 -5.87 1.85 -8.91
CA SER A 47 -5.58 0.45 -8.61
C SER A 47 -6.83 -0.41 -8.70
N ALA A 48 -6.71 -1.58 -9.33
CA ALA A 48 -7.74 -2.62 -9.30
C ALA A 48 -7.89 -3.28 -7.91
N GLY A 49 -6.97 -3.00 -6.98
CA GLY A 49 -7.08 -3.42 -5.58
C GLY A 49 -7.05 -4.92 -5.33
N LEU A 50 -6.62 -5.72 -6.31
CA LEU A 50 -6.50 -7.16 -6.16
C LEU A 50 -5.29 -7.51 -5.27
N HIS A 51 -5.56 -8.23 -4.20
CA HIS A 51 -4.56 -8.85 -3.35
C HIS A 51 -4.63 -10.37 -3.52
N LEU A 52 -3.46 -10.97 -3.67
CA LEU A 52 -3.27 -12.41 -3.69
C LEU A 52 -2.17 -12.78 -2.69
N PRO A 53 -2.33 -13.85 -1.90
CA PRO A 53 -1.31 -14.31 -0.98
C PRO A 53 -0.17 -15.03 -1.73
N ARG A 54 0.63 -14.27 -2.47
CA ARG A 54 1.78 -14.74 -3.25
C ARG A 54 2.96 -13.77 -3.25
N GLY A 55 4.13 -14.26 -3.67
CA GLY A 55 5.33 -13.47 -3.90
C GLY A 55 6.41 -14.24 -4.64
N ALA A 56 7.09 -13.57 -5.57
CA ALA A 56 8.18 -14.16 -6.38
C ALA A 56 9.47 -14.41 -5.58
N THR A 57 9.66 -13.72 -4.47
CA THR A 57 10.82 -13.86 -3.57
C THR A 57 10.34 -14.02 -2.13
N GLU A 58 11.21 -14.53 -1.25
CA GLU A 58 10.86 -14.66 0.17
C GLU A 58 10.56 -13.31 0.81
N ARG A 59 11.32 -12.27 0.44
CA ARG A 59 11.04 -10.90 0.89
C ARG A 59 9.64 -10.45 0.50
N LEU A 60 9.22 -10.68 -0.75
CA LEU A 60 7.88 -10.31 -1.20
C LEU A 60 6.82 -11.14 -0.48
N ARG A 61 7.04 -12.45 -0.30
CA ARG A 61 6.14 -13.32 0.47
C ARG A 61 5.98 -12.85 1.92
N ALA A 62 7.06 -12.43 2.58
CA ALA A 62 6.99 -11.87 3.93
C ALA A 62 6.15 -10.58 3.99
N MET A 63 6.31 -9.67 3.02
CA MET A 63 5.48 -8.46 2.91
C MET A 63 4.01 -8.77 2.63
N THR A 64 3.75 -9.74 1.73
CA THR A 64 2.39 -10.19 1.42
C THR A 64 1.74 -10.85 2.65
N ARG A 65 2.48 -11.64 3.43
CA ARG A 65 1.99 -12.27 4.66
C ARG A 65 1.57 -11.21 5.69
N TYR A 66 2.42 -10.20 5.91
CA TYR A 66 2.07 -9.07 6.77
C TYR A 66 0.79 -8.35 6.30
N SER A 67 0.67 -8.15 4.99
CA SER A 67 -0.50 -7.48 4.42
C SER A 67 -1.76 -8.34 4.52
N GLN A 68 -1.65 -9.65 4.27
CA GLN A 68 -2.75 -10.62 4.43
C GLN A 68 -3.28 -10.59 5.85
N ASP A 69 -2.41 -10.77 6.85
CA ASP A 69 -2.80 -10.79 8.26
C ASP A 69 -3.44 -9.47 8.68
N TYR A 70 -2.90 -8.35 8.19
CA TYR A 70 -3.45 -7.02 8.46
C TYR A 70 -4.87 -6.85 7.88
N TYR A 71 -5.07 -7.15 6.59
CA TYR A 71 -6.36 -6.95 5.94
C TYR A 71 -7.40 -7.97 6.41
N ASP A 72 -7.00 -9.19 6.74
CA ASP A 72 -7.88 -10.22 7.32
C ASP A 72 -8.37 -9.83 8.71
N ARG A 73 -7.51 -9.24 9.54
CA ARG A 73 -7.93 -8.68 10.82
C ARG A 73 -8.82 -7.45 10.62
N LEU A 74 -8.44 -6.55 9.71
CA LEU A 74 -9.16 -5.31 9.45
C LEU A 74 -10.59 -5.57 8.97
N ARG A 75 -10.81 -6.53 8.05
CA ARG A 75 -12.17 -6.91 7.61
C ARG A 75 -13.01 -7.49 8.74
N HIS A 76 -12.39 -8.18 9.70
CA HIS A 76 -13.10 -8.78 10.83
C HIS A 76 -13.50 -7.71 11.85
N GLU A 77 -12.58 -6.82 12.18
CA GLU A 77 -12.81 -5.70 13.10
C GLU A 77 -13.75 -4.64 12.50
N ARG A 78 -13.75 -4.49 11.17
CA ARG A 78 -14.53 -3.47 10.45
C ARG A 78 -15.20 -4.05 9.21
N PRO A 79 -16.29 -4.81 9.37
CA PRO A 79 -16.97 -5.49 8.27
C PRO A 79 -17.55 -4.55 7.19
N THR A 80 -17.73 -3.27 7.49
CA THR A 80 -18.26 -2.26 6.56
C THR A 80 -17.20 -1.68 5.62
N LEU A 81 -15.92 -2.01 5.80
CA LEU A 81 -14.88 -1.59 4.86
C LEU A 81 -14.99 -2.35 3.53
N PRO A 82 -14.62 -1.74 2.39
CA PRO A 82 -14.81 -2.31 1.07
C PRO A 82 -13.75 -3.40 0.73
N ILE A 83 -13.47 -4.31 1.66
CA ILE A 83 -12.52 -5.42 1.47
C ILE A 83 -13.33 -6.69 1.21
N HIS A 84 -13.40 -7.09 -0.06
CA HIS A 84 -14.27 -8.16 -0.50
C HIS A 84 -13.49 -9.46 -0.75
N PRO A 85 -13.80 -10.56 -0.04
CA PRO A 85 -13.26 -11.87 -0.37
C PRO A 85 -13.50 -12.20 -1.83
N THR A 86 -12.50 -12.73 -2.50
CA THR A 86 -12.54 -12.99 -3.94
C THR A 86 -12.05 -14.39 -4.20
N ALA A 87 -12.89 -15.22 -4.81
CA ALA A 87 -12.46 -16.51 -5.34
C ALA A 87 -11.50 -16.27 -6.50
N VAL A 88 -10.36 -16.93 -6.49
CA VAL A 88 -9.32 -16.73 -7.50
C VAL A 88 -8.95 -18.07 -8.10
N SER A 89 -8.99 -18.11 -9.42
CA SER A 89 -8.44 -19.20 -10.22
C SER A 89 -7.17 -18.74 -10.92
N VAL A 90 -6.14 -19.58 -10.89
CA VAL A 90 -4.81 -19.32 -11.46
C VAL A 90 -4.56 -20.32 -12.56
N VAL A 91 -4.26 -19.83 -13.76
CA VAL A 91 -3.87 -20.66 -14.89
C VAL A 91 -2.36 -20.60 -15.02
N SER A 92 -1.69 -21.75 -14.95
CA SER A 92 -0.27 -21.89 -15.22
C SER A 92 -0.08 -22.52 -16.59
N ALA A 93 0.71 -21.87 -17.45
CA ALA A 93 1.03 -22.38 -18.78
C ALA A 93 1.90 -23.65 -18.74
N THR A 94 2.55 -23.94 -17.61
CA THR A 94 3.28 -25.18 -17.41
C THR A 94 2.47 -26.14 -16.55
N ALA A 95 2.63 -27.43 -16.83
CA ALA A 95 2.21 -28.50 -15.92
C ALA A 95 3.11 -28.60 -14.67
N ASP A 96 4.02 -27.63 -14.44
CA ASP A 96 4.88 -27.59 -13.28
C ASP A 96 4.11 -27.05 -12.05
N ASP A 97 3.49 -27.99 -11.34
CA ASP A 97 2.79 -27.76 -10.09
C ASP A 97 3.67 -27.12 -9.01
N ARG A 98 4.99 -27.31 -9.06
CA ARG A 98 5.93 -26.79 -8.06
C ARG A 98 5.98 -25.26 -8.10
N ALA A 99 6.04 -24.68 -9.28
CA ALA A 99 6.12 -23.23 -9.46
C ALA A 99 4.93 -22.50 -8.82
N VAL A 100 3.71 -23.06 -8.95
CA VAL A 100 2.52 -22.52 -8.29
C VAL A 100 2.67 -22.63 -6.78
N ARG A 101 3.00 -23.81 -6.25
CA ARG A 101 3.11 -24.03 -4.79
C ARG A 101 4.18 -23.16 -4.12
N GLU A 102 5.31 -22.92 -4.77
CA GLU A 102 6.40 -22.07 -4.22
C GLU A 102 6.10 -20.56 -4.31
N THR A 103 5.20 -20.16 -5.21
CA THR A 103 4.85 -18.75 -5.42
C THR A 103 3.82 -18.24 -4.40
N TYR A 104 2.90 -19.10 -3.97
CA TYR A 104 1.84 -18.74 -3.02
C TYR A 104 2.27 -18.95 -1.56
N LEU A 105 1.67 -18.19 -0.64
CA LEU A 105 1.83 -18.41 0.79
C LEU A 105 1.16 -19.72 1.19
N ALA A 106 1.65 -20.38 2.24
CA ALA A 106 1.05 -21.62 2.74
C ALA A 106 -0.47 -21.48 3.03
N GLY A 107 -0.90 -20.36 3.63
CA GLY A 107 -2.31 -20.07 3.90
C GLY A 107 -3.17 -19.78 2.66
N ALA A 108 -2.57 -19.69 1.47
CA ALA A 108 -3.30 -19.60 0.21
C ALA A 108 -3.85 -20.96 -0.25
N GLU A 109 -3.32 -22.05 0.29
CA GLU A 109 -3.74 -23.44 0.01
C GLU A 109 -4.04 -23.69 -1.48
N PRO A 110 -3.04 -23.56 -2.39
CA PRO A 110 -3.26 -23.78 -3.81
C PRO A 110 -3.65 -25.24 -4.08
N VAL A 111 -4.86 -25.44 -4.60
CA VAL A 111 -5.43 -26.75 -4.94
C VAL A 111 -5.69 -26.85 -6.43
N ARG A 112 -5.28 -27.95 -7.06
CA ARG A 112 -5.56 -28.23 -8.47
C ARG A 112 -7.08 -28.26 -8.69
N ALA A 113 -7.53 -27.55 -9.71
CA ALA A 113 -8.92 -27.48 -10.12
C ALA A 113 -9.10 -28.01 -11.54
N GLU A 114 -10.33 -28.37 -11.89
CA GLU A 114 -10.63 -28.90 -13.22
C GLU A 114 -10.96 -27.76 -14.18
N HIS A 115 -10.53 -27.88 -15.45
CA HIS A 115 -10.74 -26.84 -16.46
C HIS A 115 -12.21 -26.47 -16.66
N ARG A 116 -13.13 -27.42 -16.45
CA ARG A 116 -14.58 -27.22 -16.55
C ARG A 116 -15.13 -26.20 -15.56
N ASP A 117 -14.39 -25.86 -14.51
CA ASP A 117 -14.76 -24.84 -13.53
C ASP A 117 -14.68 -23.41 -14.10
N LEU A 118 -14.11 -23.23 -15.30
CA LEU A 118 -13.92 -21.93 -15.98
C LEU A 118 -14.38 -21.96 -17.45
N PRO A 119 -15.66 -22.24 -17.75
CA PRO A 119 -16.13 -22.52 -19.11
C PRO A 119 -16.04 -21.31 -20.06
N ALA A 120 -15.94 -20.09 -19.53
CA ALA A 120 -15.82 -18.86 -20.33
C ALA A 120 -14.36 -18.53 -20.71
N VAL A 121 -13.38 -19.30 -20.24
CA VAL A 121 -11.94 -19.04 -20.45
C VAL A 121 -11.37 -20.11 -21.37
N GLY A 122 -10.80 -19.70 -22.51
CA GLY A 122 -10.05 -20.60 -23.39
C GLY A 122 -8.74 -21.02 -22.73
N ILE A 123 -8.74 -22.17 -22.06
CA ILE A 123 -7.56 -22.70 -21.36
C ILE A 123 -6.81 -23.68 -22.29
N PRO A 124 -5.50 -23.49 -22.53
CA PRO A 124 -4.69 -24.45 -23.28
C PRO A 124 -4.72 -25.85 -22.64
N ALA A 125 -4.71 -26.90 -23.46
CA ALA A 125 -4.82 -28.29 -22.99
C ALA A 125 -3.67 -28.71 -22.05
N ASP A 126 -2.50 -28.12 -22.21
CA ASP A 126 -1.30 -28.34 -21.40
C ASP A 126 -1.19 -27.44 -20.16
N ALA A 127 -2.13 -26.50 -19.99
CA ALA A 127 -2.16 -25.63 -18.83
C ALA A 127 -2.76 -26.33 -17.60
N SER A 128 -2.32 -25.91 -16.41
CA SER A 128 -2.93 -26.33 -15.14
C SER A 128 -3.77 -25.19 -14.55
N VAL A 129 -4.89 -25.56 -13.91
CA VAL A 129 -5.78 -24.60 -13.23
C VAL A 129 -5.75 -24.88 -11.74
N TRP A 130 -5.70 -23.81 -10.95
CA TRP A 130 -5.60 -23.86 -9.50
C TRP A 130 -6.60 -22.93 -8.86
N ARG A 131 -7.25 -23.37 -7.79
CA ARG A 131 -7.99 -22.51 -6.87
C ARG A 131 -7.07 -22.09 -5.74
N VAL A 132 -7.11 -20.80 -5.38
CA VAL A 132 -6.35 -20.25 -4.25
C VAL A 132 -7.28 -19.49 -3.30
N SER A 133 -7.01 -19.65 -2.01
CA SER A 133 -7.73 -19.00 -0.91
C SER A 133 -7.06 -17.69 -0.49
N GLY A 134 -7.76 -16.89 0.31
CA GLY A 134 -7.24 -15.65 0.89
C GLY A 134 -7.19 -14.45 -0.05
N GLY A 135 -7.60 -14.60 -1.31
CA GLY A 135 -7.75 -13.50 -2.25
C GLY A 135 -8.81 -12.49 -1.82
N HIS A 136 -8.54 -11.21 -2.03
CA HIS A 136 -9.52 -10.15 -1.84
C HIS A 136 -9.30 -9.00 -2.82
N HIS A 137 -10.35 -8.24 -3.10
CA HIS A 137 -10.27 -6.99 -3.84
C HIS A 137 -10.90 -5.85 -3.05
N THR A 138 -10.55 -4.62 -3.41
CA THR A 138 -11.09 -3.40 -2.81
C THR A 138 -11.06 -2.27 -3.81
N VAL A 139 -11.94 -1.29 -3.64
CA VAL A 139 -11.71 0.05 -4.19
C VAL A 139 -10.65 0.71 -3.31
N VAL A 140 -9.40 0.75 -3.78
CA VAL A 140 -8.25 1.19 -2.96
C VAL A 140 -8.40 2.66 -2.54
N HIS A 141 -9.02 3.49 -3.38
CA HIS A 141 -9.36 4.87 -3.02
C HIS A 141 -10.21 4.93 -1.75
N ASP A 142 -11.33 4.22 -1.74
CA ASP A 142 -12.30 4.24 -0.65
C ASP A 142 -11.72 3.68 0.64
N LEU A 143 -10.95 2.59 0.55
CA LEU A 143 -10.20 2.04 1.68
C LEU A 143 -9.19 3.06 2.24
N THR A 144 -8.45 3.75 1.36
CA THR A 144 -7.48 4.79 1.78
C THR A 144 -8.19 5.93 2.51
N CYS A 145 -9.30 6.43 1.96
CA CYS A 145 -10.09 7.49 2.59
C CYS A 145 -10.69 7.06 3.94
N ALA A 146 -11.14 5.80 4.06
CA ALA A 146 -11.63 5.25 5.32
C ALA A 146 -10.53 5.18 6.39
N LEU A 147 -9.36 4.63 6.03
CA LEU A 147 -8.20 4.58 6.93
C LEU A 147 -7.74 5.98 7.37
N ALA A 148 -7.68 6.94 6.44
CA ALA A 148 -7.31 8.31 6.78
C ALA A 148 -8.34 8.95 7.73
N ARG A 149 -9.64 8.71 7.52
CA ARG A 149 -10.71 9.19 8.41
C ARG A 149 -10.53 8.69 9.84
N ASP A 150 -10.18 7.42 10.01
CA ASP A 150 -9.94 6.84 11.33
C ASP A 150 -8.74 7.45 12.07
N LEU A 151 -7.76 7.91 11.31
CA LEU A 151 -6.53 8.50 11.83
C LEU A 151 -6.64 9.99 12.13
N ARG A 152 -7.72 10.69 11.73
CA ARG A 152 -7.82 12.16 11.86
C ARG A 152 -7.75 12.67 13.30
N SER A 153 -8.10 11.87 14.31
CA SER A 153 -7.92 12.24 15.72
C SER A 153 -6.45 12.24 16.17
N ARG A 154 -5.56 11.62 15.39
CA ARG A 154 -4.16 11.36 15.75
C ARG A 154 -3.14 11.90 14.74
N VAL A 155 -3.56 12.16 13.52
CA VAL A 155 -2.74 12.56 12.37
C VAL A 155 -3.36 13.77 11.69
N ASP A 156 -2.54 14.78 11.44
CA ASP A 156 -2.92 15.97 10.69
C ASP A 156 -2.78 15.70 9.19
N PHE A 157 -3.90 15.64 8.45
CA PHE A 157 -3.90 15.47 7.00
C PHE A 157 -4.13 16.81 6.32
N ARG A 158 -3.22 17.20 5.42
CA ARG A 158 -3.33 18.42 4.60
C ARG A 158 -3.36 18.05 3.13
N GLU A 159 -4.54 18.21 2.54
CA GLU A 159 -4.83 17.96 1.11
C GLU A 159 -4.68 19.25 0.31
N GLY A 160 -4.37 19.16 -0.98
CA GLY A 160 -4.13 20.35 -1.82
C GLY A 160 -2.84 21.11 -1.46
N VAL A 161 -1.92 20.48 -0.73
CA VAL A 161 -0.68 21.07 -0.22
C VAL A 161 0.51 20.28 -0.76
N ALA A 162 1.04 20.73 -1.89
CA ALA A 162 2.21 20.11 -2.50
C ALA A 162 3.49 20.51 -1.76
N VAL A 163 4.41 19.58 -1.59
CA VAL A 163 5.78 19.86 -1.15
C VAL A 163 6.59 20.30 -2.38
N THR A 164 7.03 21.56 -2.38
CA THR A 164 7.75 22.18 -3.50
C THR A 164 9.27 22.25 -3.30
N ALA A 165 9.74 22.03 -2.08
CA ALA A 165 11.16 21.81 -1.79
C ALA A 165 11.34 21.04 -0.48
N VAL A 166 12.41 20.24 -0.41
CA VAL A 166 12.84 19.51 0.78
C VAL A 166 14.27 19.96 1.12
N GLN A 167 14.46 20.50 2.33
CA GLN A 167 15.73 21.08 2.76
C GLN A 167 16.17 20.43 4.09
N PRO A 168 16.99 19.36 4.05
CA PRO A 168 17.59 18.79 5.25
C PRO A 168 18.59 19.76 5.91
N GLY A 169 18.64 19.79 7.23
CA GLY A 169 19.56 20.59 8.03
C GLY A 169 19.89 19.94 9.37
N SER A 170 20.73 20.58 10.17
CA SER A 170 21.19 20.05 11.47
C SER A 170 20.07 19.86 12.50
N GLY A 171 18.97 20.62 12.39
CA GLY A 171 17.81 20.57 13.28
C GLY A 171 16.59 19.81 12.74
N GLY A 172 16.73 19.07 11.63
CA GLY A 172 15.62 18.35 10.98
C GLY A 172 15.51 18.65 9.50
N VAL A 173 14.29 18.61 8.97
CA VAL A 173 13.98 18.83 7.55
C VAL A 173 12.93 19.94 7.46
N VAL A 174 13.21 20.93 6.61
CA VAL A 174 12.26 21.99 6.27
C VAL A 174 11.62 21.64 4.92
N LEU A 175 10.29 21.61 4.90
CA LEU A 175 9.47 21.43 3.71
C LEU A 175 8.89 22.80 3.30
N ARG A 176 9.08 23.19 2.04
CA ARG A 176 8.34 24.32 1.46
C ARG A 176 7.05 23.80 0.85
N LEU A 177 5.95 24.51 1.11
CA LEU A 177 4.61 24.10 0.71
C LEU A 177 4.10 24.99 -0.44
N SER A 178 3.20 24.46 -1.28
CA SER A 178 2.57 25.22 -2.36
C SER A 178 1.70 26.39 -1.86
N THR A 179 1.34 26.40 -0.59
CA THR A 179 0.62 27.51 0.06
C THR A 179 1.53 28.73 0.34
N GLY A 180 2.85 28.59 0.19
CA GLY A 180 3.84 29.59 0.57
C GLY A 180 4.41 29.37 1.99
N ASP A 181 3.76 28.51 2.79
CA ASP A 181 4.22 28.19 4.15
C ASP A 181 5.42 27.24 4.17
N THR A 182 6.03 27.12 5.34
CA THR A 182 7.02 26.07 5.62
C THR A 182 6.56 25.15 6.74
N LEU A 183 6.92 23.87 6.64
CA LEU A 183 6.73 22.88 7.70
C LEU A 183 8.08 22.30 8.10
N THR A 184 8.41 22.39 9.39
CA THR A 184 9.62 21.78 9.95
C THR A 184 9.27 20.46 10.62
N ALA A 185 9.96 19.39 10.23
CA ALA A 185 9.83 18.07 10.84
C ALA A 185 11.21 17.53 11.24
N ASP A 186 11.27 16.68 12.25
CA ASP A 186 12.52 16.03 12.65
C ASP A 186 12.85 14.87 11.68
N ARG A 187 11.81 14.26 11.09
CA ARG A 187 11.91 13.21 10.08
C ARG A 187 10.86 13.40 8.99
N VAL A 188 11.21 12.99 7.76
CA VAL A 188 10.29 12.99 6.61
C VAL A 188 10.29 11.61 5.98
N VAL A 189 9.10 11.06 5.72
CA VAL A 189 8.91 9.85 4.93
C VAL A 189 8.37 10.26 3.56
N LEU A 190 9.04 9.85 2.50
CA LEU A 190 8.58 10.07 1.13
C LEU A 190 7.73 8.87 0.68
N ALA A 191 6.44 9.11 0.44
CA ALA A 191 5.51 8.16 -0.16
C ALA A 191 4.84 8.77 -1.43
N PRO A 192 5.61 9.33 -2.39
CA PRO A 192 5.06 10.16 -3.45
C PRO A 192 4.41 9.39 -4.59
N GLY A 193 4.26 8.07 -4.50
CA GLY A 193 3.69 7.26 -5.59
C GLY A 193 4.39 7.54 -6.93
N PRO A 194 3.64 7.91 -8.00
CA PRO A 194 4.22 8.17 -9.33
C PRO A 194 5.01 9.49 -9.45
N TRP A 195 5.08 10.30 -8.39
CA TRP A 195 5.79 11.59 -8.38
C TRP A 195 7.24 11.47 -7.88
N THR A 196 7.86 10.30 -8.00
CA THR A 196 9.27 10.03 -7.72
C THR A 196 10.23 10.93 -8.49
N ALA A 197 9.86 11.32 -9.72
CA ALA A 197 10.64 12.19 -10.59
C ALA A 197 10.37 13.69 -10.38
N ASP A 198 9.49 14.08 -9.45
CA ASP A 198 9.26 15.49 -9.12
C ASP A 198 10.58 16.15 -8.67
N PRO A 199 10.98 17.31 -9.22
CA PRO A 199 12.26 17.94 -8.88
C PRO A 199 12.47 18.19 -7.39
N ALA A 200 11.40 18.42 -6.62
CA ALA A 200 11.48 18.63 -5.18
C ALA A 200 11.81 17.34 -4.41
N LEU A 201 11.47 16.18 -4.97
CA LEU A 201 11.52 14.87 -4.29
C LEU A 201 12.58 13.94 -4.89
N ALA A 202 12.86 14.05 -6.18
CA ALA A 202 13.76 13.18 -6.93
C ALA A 202 15.16 13.02 -6.30
N PRO A 203 15.81 14.07 -5.77
CA PRO A 203 17.12 13.92 -5.10
C PRO A 203 17.09 12.94 -3.92
N PHE A 204 15.94 12.77 -3.28
CA PHE A 204 15.74 11.94 -2.10
C PHE A 204 15.06 10.61 -2.40
N ALA A 205 14.29 10.54 -3.49
CA ALA A 205 13.62 9.32 -3.94
C ALA A 205 14.55 8.40 -4.75
N ALA A 206 15.45 8.95 -5.57
CA ALA A 206 16.32 8.19 -6.47
C ALA A 206 17.15 7.07 -5.79
N PRO A 207 17.72 7.25 -4.57
CA PRO A 207 18.48 6.20 -3.90
C PRO A 207 17.67 4.93 -3.58
N SER A 208 16.34 5.04 -3.54
CA SER A 208 15.46 3.87 -3.29
C SER A 208 15.31 2.96 -4.51
N GLY A 209 15.74 3.40 -5.71
CA GLY A 209 15.51 2.71 -6.96
C GLY A 209 14.06 2.77 -7.46
N ALA A 210 13.18 3.50 -6.77
CA ALA A 210 11.81 3.75 -7.23
C ALA A 210 11.83 4.62 -8.50
N ARG A 211 11.07 4.20 -9.51
CA ARG A 211 10.88 4.93 -10.76
C ARG A 211 9.39 5.16 -10.99
#